data_AF-A0AAD9ULJ7-F1
#
_entry.id   AF-A0AAD9ULJ7-F1
#
_cell.length_a   1.000
_cell.length_b   1.000
_cell.length_c   1.000
_cell.angle_alpha   90.00
_cell.angle_beta   90.00
_cell.angle_gamma   90.00
#
_symmetry.space_group_name_H-M   'P 1'
#
loop_
_entity.id
_entity.type
_entity.pdbx_description
1 polymer ?
#
loop_
_entity_poly.entity_id
_entity_poly.type
_entity_poly.pdbx_seq_one_letter_code
_entity_poly.pdbx_strand_id
1 'polypeptide(L)'
;MLIKSWSHIFLMDIRGVNPHLTEPELLKLAMMKVVEGQPHSRMWYRINASRALAGKSKLIPSMSENLRDVYDTVKHKENDSLGLEKALLPRHSSQIDYTDGGKKAVIEFMASQCAVLEKEQRVRIGIKRYGNTNIRAMVRIETIDGTAEAEKDYTPLKETLVFEKDETTKFIDIVIIDDNEWEPDEIFFVKLSLDTFDSQTVAIGTLAIEEITIIDDDEPGTFEFSKPSLLFRESCGVAKIPIERTNGADGDVEVSWETQDMTAKSGRDYCGGEGVIRFTHGETTKNLEIVIYDDETAEKDECFKVVITKISPEGAKIGQTKKTIISIVNDDDFNGMVSRLVNMTNLNMDALAVESTTWAIQIRNALNVNGANVDTATTMDYIMHVLTFGWKLIFAMIPPPSIWGGWLAFFVALIMIGLLTAIIGDLASIFGCLVGLKDSVTAITFVALGTSLPDLFASKQSAVQEKTADNSIGNVTGSNSVNVFLGLGLPWVIAAIYWSMKGDTFRVEAGTLGFSVVVYSITAIICIAILLVRRFTFGKAELGGPMNIKVITFVILVMLWFTYIILSSLQAYGHISGF
;
A
#
# COMPACT_ATOMS: atom_id res chain seq x y z
N MET A 1 8.42 16.45 -7.57
CA MET A 1 8.09 17.43 -6.52
C MET A 1 7.44 16.77 -5.30
N LEU A 2 6.43 15.91 -5.47
CA LEU A 2 5.76 15.16 -4.38
C LEU A 2 6.68 14.23 -3.55
N ILE A 3 7.67 13.59 -4.19
CA ILE A 3 8.65 12.70 -3.52
C ILE A 3 9.55 13.46 -2.51
N LYS A 4 9.77 14.76 -2.71
CA LYS A 4 10.66 15.60 -1.88
C LYS A 4 9.99 16.08 -0.57
N SER A 5 8.67 16.23 -0.55
CA SER A 5 7.92 16.62 0.67
C SER A 5 7.67 15.44 1.61
N TRP A 6 7.55 14.23 1.07
CA TRP A 6 7.31 13.01 1.84
C TRP A 6 8.54 12.53 2.60
N SER A 7 9.74 12.70 2.03
CA SER A 7 10.99 12.31 2.69
C SER A 7 11.25 13.11 3.96
N HIS A 8 10.92 14.41 4.00
CA HIS A 8 11.18 15.26 5.16
C HIS A 8 10.31 14.91 6.38
N ILE A 9 9.02 14.67 6.18
CA ILE A 9 8.06 14.33 7.25
C ILE A 9 8.41 12.98 7.87
N PHE A 10 8.73 11.99 7.03
CA PHE A 10 9.11 10.66 7.49
C PHE A 10 10.45 10.65 8.24
N LEU A 11 11.42 11.46 7.81
CA LEU A 11 12.70 11.63 8.52
C LEU A 11 12.49 12.25 9.91
N MET A 12 11.61 13.26 10.04
CA MET A 12 11.32 13.90 11.33
C MET A 12 10.56 12.99 12.30
N ASP A 13 9.61 12.20 11.80
CA ASP A 13 8.85 11.22 12.60
C ASP A 13 9.77 10.11 13.14
N ILE A 14 10.64 9.53 12.29
CA ILE A 14 11.65 8.55 12.76
C ILE A 14 12.64 9.17 13.74
N ARG A 15 13.08 10.42 13.52
CA ARG A 15 14.03 11.12 14.41
C ARG A 15 13.41 11.43 15.77
N GLY A 16 12.11 11.71 15.82
CA GLY A 16 11.35 11.90 17.05
C GLY A 16 11.22 10.62 17.88
N VAL A 17 11.05 9.47 17.21
CA VAL A 17 10.93 8.16 17.87
C VAL A 17 12.30 7.55 18.20
N ASN A 18 13.35 7.85 17.41
CA ASN A 18 14.69 7.29 17.54
C ASN A 18 15.78 8.37 17.47
N PRO A 19 15.99 9.16 18.54
CA PRO A 19 16.93 10.30 18.57
C PRO A 19 18.41 9.90 18.50
N HIS A 20 18.72 8.60 18.64
CA HIS A 20 20.08 8.07 18.62
C HIS A 20 20.62 7.77 17.22
N LEU A 21 19.79 7.87 16.17
CA LEU A 21 20.18 7.59 14.79
C LEU A 21 20.90 8.81 14.17
N THR A 22 21.98 8.56 13.45
CA THR A 22 22.72 9.60 12.72
C THR A 22 21.96 10.03 11.45
N GLU A 23 22.19 11.25 10.96
CA GLU A 23 21.57 11.75 9.71
C GLU A 23 21.71 10.80 8.50
N PRO A 24 22.88 10.17 8.22
CA PRO A 24 23.00 9.21 7.15
C PRO A 24 22.21 7.90 7.37
N GLU A 25 21.93 7.51 8.62
CA GLU A 25 21.12 6.33 8.95
C GLU A 25 19.62 6.60 8.77
N LEU A 26 19.17 7.78 9.19
CA LEU A 26 17.82 8.27 8.98
C LEU A 26 17.48 8.36 7.47
N LEU A 27 18.42 8.86 6.68
CA LEU A 27 18.32 8.95 5.22
C LEU A 27 18.15 7.57 4.56
N LYS A 28 18.88 6.56 5.05
CA LYS A 28 18.75 5.18 4.56
C LYS A 28 17.36 4.60 4.84
N LEU A 29 16.80 4.84 6.02
CA LEU A 29 15.43 4.41 6.37
C LEU A 29 14.37 5.05 5.47
N ALA A 30 14.49 6.36 5.21
CA ALA A 30 13.58 7.08 4.32
C ALA A 30 13.65 6.61 2.87
N MET A 31 14.86 6.43 2.35
CA MET A 31 15.04 5.87 1.01
C MET A 31 14.43 4.46 0.90
N MET A 32 14.58 3.63 1.93
CA MET A 32 14.03 2.27 1.93
C MET A 32 12.50 2.25 1.89
N LYS A 33 11.81 3.08 2.71
CA LYS A 33 10.34 3.18 2.67
C LYS A 33 9.83 3.68 1.31
N VAL A 34 10.52 4.65 0.71
CA VAL A 34 10.16 5.17 -0.62
C VAL A 34 10.34 4.11 -1.70
N VAL A 35 11.43 3.34 -1.65
CA VAL A 35 11.68 2.27 -2.62
C VAL A 35 10.66 1.13 -2.43
N GLU A 36 10.42 0.65 -1.21
CA GLU A 36 9.43 -0.42 -0.96
C GLU A 36 7.97 0.00 -1.23
N GLY A 37 7.65 1.28 -1.11
CA GLY A 37 6.32 1.82 -1.39
C GLY A 37 6.00 1.99 -2.89
N GLN A 38 6.99 1.81 -3.78
CA GLN A 38 6.80 1.97 -5.22
C GLN A 38 6.61 0.62 -5.93
N PRO A 39 5.71 0.54 -6.94
CA PRO A 39 5.64 -0.63 -7.80
C PRO A 39 6.95 -0.73 -8.63
N HIS A 40 7.59 -1.89 -8.58
CA HIS A 40 8.83 -2.15 -9.32
C HIS A 40 8.55 -2.86 -10.65
N SER A 41 9.34 -2.52 -11.67
CA SER A 41 9.26 -3.16 -12.98
C SER A 41 10.04 -4.49 -12.99
N ARG A 42 9.71 -5.38 -13.95
CA ARG A 42 10.47 -6.64 -14.17
C ARG A 42 11.97 -6.41 -14.36
N MET A 43 12.32 -5.34 -15.08
CA MET A 43 13.70 -4.95 -15.34
C MET A 43 14.44 -4.59 -14.06
N TRP A 44 13.77 -3.95 -13.10
CA TRP A 44 14.34 -3.60 -11.80
C TRP A 44 14.83 -4.83 -11.03
N TYR A 45 14.04 -5.90 -10.95
CA TYR A 45 14.44 -7.14 -10.26
C TYR A 45 15.62 -7.83 -10.93
N ARG A 46 15.61 -7.89 -12.26
CA ARG A 46 16.69 -8.51 -13.04
C ARG A 46 18.00 -7.76 -12.88
N ILE A 47 17.94 -6.43 -12.86
CA ILE A 47 19.10 -5.58 -12.61
C ILE A 47 19.59 -5.76 -11.18
N ASN A 48 18.70 -5.81 -10.20
CA ASN A 48 19.08 -5.99 -8.81
C ASN A 48 19.73 -7.37 -8.55
N ALA A 49 19.18 -8.44 -9.12
CA ALA A 49 19.75 -9.78 -9.04
C ALA A 49 21.11 -9.87 -9.76
N SER A 50 21.21 -9.30 -10.97
CA SER A 50 22.49 -9.22 -11.70
C SER A 50 23.55 -8.43 -10.91
N ARG A 51 23.14 -7.34 -10.26
CA ARG A 51 24.02 -6.53 -9.41
C ARG A 51 24.50 -7.32 -8.19
N ALA A 52 23.61 -8.04 -7.51
CA ALA A 52 23.97 -8.90 -6.39
C ALA A 52 24.94 -10.03 -6.79
N LEU A 53 24.68 -10.72 -7.90
CA LEU A 53 25.57 -11.77 -8.42
C LEU A 53 26.92 -11.25 -8.87
N ALA A 54 26.98 -10.01 -9.36
CA ALA A 54 28.24 -9.40 -9.72
C ALA A 54 28.94 -8.72 -8.53
N GLY A 55 28.37 -8.68 -7.31
CA GLY A 55 28.91 -7.83 -6.24
C GLY A 55 29.03 -6.35 -6.68
N LYS A 56 28.06 -5.86 -7.46
CA LYS A 56 27.87 -4.45 -7.82
C LYS A 56 26.95 -3.78 -6.78
N SER A 57 26.97 -2.45 -6.74
CA SER A 57 26.07 -1.64 -5.88
C SER A 57 24.62 -2.11 -6.01
N LYS A 58 24.00 -2.47 -4.89
CA LYS A 58 22.58 -2.83 -4.81
C LYS A 58 21.73 -1.56 -4.98
N LEU A 59 20.59 -1.70 -5.65
CA LEU A 59 19.64 -0.60 -5.84
C LEU A 59 19.00 -0.14 -4.53
N ILE A 60 18.89 -1.06 -3.57
CA ILE A 60 18.44 -0.76 -2.21
C ILE A 60 19.69 -0.63 -1.33
N PRO A 61 19.85 0.47 -0.57
CA PRO A 61 20.94 0.56 0.40
C PRO A 61 20.82 -0.55 1.44
N SER A 62 21.90 -1.28 1.70
CA SER A 62 21.88 -2.30 2.76
C SER A 62 21.79 -1.65 4.13
N MET A 63 20.89 -2.17 4.96
CA MET A 63 20.66 -1.71 6.31
C MET A 63 21.44 -2.55 7.32
N SER A 64 21.99 -1.95 8.37
CA SER A 64 22.50 -2.71 9.52
C SER A 64 21.34 -3.39 10.26
N GLU A 65 21.61 -4.51 10.94
CA GLU A 65 20.56 -5.26 11.69
C GLU A 65 19.79 -4.34 12.66
N ASN A 66 20.51 -3.47 13.37
CA ASN A 66 19.92 -2.51 14.31
C ASN A 66 18.91 -1.54 13.65
N LEU A 67 19.18 -1.07 12.43
CA LEU A 67 18.24 -0.20 11.72
C LEU A 67 17.03 -0.99 11.17
N ARG A 68 17.17 -2.30 10.95
CA ARG A 68 16.10 -3.18 10.44
C ARG A 68 15.04 -3.46 11.49
N ASP A 69 15.47 -3.71 12.71
CA ASP A 69 14.55 -3.84 13.84
C ASP A 69 13.75 -2.56 14.07
N VAL A 70 14.39 -1.39 13.97
CA VAL A 70 13.70 -0.08 14.07
C VAL A 70 12.63 0.07 13.00
N TYR A 71 12.92 -0.29 11.75
CA TYR A 71 11.97 -0.23 10.64
C TYR A 71 10.75 -1.14 10.84
N ASP A 72 10.97 -2.39 11.25
CA ASP A 72 9.89 -3.37 11.44
C ASP A 72 9.00 -3.00 12.64
N THR A 73 9.58 -2.42 13.70
CA THR A 73 8.84 -1.95 14.88
C THR A 73 7.88 -0.80 14.54
N VAL A 74 8.28 0.11 13.66
CA VAL A 74 7.43 1.22 13.18
C VAL A 74 6.26 0.71 12.36
N LYS A 75 6.48 -0.34 11.55
CA LYS A 75 5.45 -0.95 10.69
C LYS A 75 4.37 -1.70 11.48
N HIS A 76 4.70 -2.27 12.64
CA HIS A 76 3.74 -3.03 13.44
C HIS A 76 2.77 -2.15 14.25
N LYS A 77 3.18 -0.95 14.67
CA LYS A 77 2.34 -0.03 15.46
C LYS A 77 1.13 0.52 14.69
N GLU A 78 1.16 0.55 13.36
CA GLU A 78 0.05 1.02 12.53
C GLU A 78 -1.13 0.03 12.44
N ASN A 79 -0.94 -1.27 12.75
CA ASN A 79 -1.96 -2.29 12.53
C ASN A 79 -2.85 -2.61 13.76
N ASP A 80 -2.43 -2.19 14.96
CA ASP A 80 -3.11 -2.56 16.22
C ASP A 80 -4.30 -1.63 16.59
N SER A 81 -4.53 -0.55 15.85
CA SER A 81 -5.56 0.45 16.12
C SER A 81 -6.98 0.08 15.61
N LEU A 82 -7.17 -1.09 15.01
CA LEU A 82 -8.42 -1.46 14.29
C LEU A 82 -9.36 -2.47 15.03
N GLY A 83 -9.12 -2.78 16.31
CA GLY A 83 -9.62 -4.03 16.93
C GLY A 83 -10.63 -3.98 18.09
N LEU A 84 -11.20 -2.83 18.48
CA LEU A 84 -11.85 -2.69 19.79
C LEU A 84 -13.31 -2.17 19.75
N GLU A 85 -14.26 -2.87 19.11
CA GLU A 85 -15.66 -2.39 19.05
C GLU A 85 -16.77 -3.48 19.03
N LYS A 86 -16.64 -4.61 19.74
CA LYS A 86 -17.72 -5.61 19.82
C LYS A 86 -17.84 -6.32 21.17
N ALA A 87 -18.49 -5.67 22.13
CA ALA A 87 -19.20 -6.34 23.23
C ALA A 87 -20.08 -5.33 23.97
N LEU A 88 -21.39 -5.59 24.08
CA LEU A 88 -22.27 -5.34 25.26
C LEU A 88 -23.75 -5.23 24.84
N LEU A 89 -24.58 -6.22 25.17
CA LEU A 89 -26.04 -6.05 25.40
C LEU A 89 -26.54 -7.09 26.44
N PRO A 90 -27.31 -6.69 27.48
CA PRO A 90 -27.94 -7.60 28.44
C PRO A 90 -29.45 -7.86 28.20
N ARG A 91 -29.96 -8.91 28.86
CA ARG A 91 -31.26 -9.59 28.68
C ARG A 91 -32.41 -9.04 29.55
N HIS A 92 -33.60 -9.01 28.93
CA HIS A 92 -34.97 -9.39 29.36
C HIS A 92 -35.41 -9.24 30.83
N SER A 93 -36.51 -8.50 31.04
CA SER A 93 -37.39 -8.58 32.21
C SER A 93 -38.85 -8.87 31.81
N SER A 94 -39.61 -9.34 32.80
CA SER A 94 -40.88 -10.10 32.78
C SER A 94 -42.17 -9.28 32.53
N GLN A 95 -43.13 -9.87 31.81
CA GLN A 95 -44.34 -9.22 31.24
C GLN A 95 -45.57 -9.27 32.18
N ILE A 96 -46.25 -8.14 32.35
CA ILE A 96 -47.55 -7.98 33.07
C ILE A 96 -48.70 -8.27 32.08
N ASP A 97 -49.80 -8.91 32.52
CA ASP A 97 -50.98 -9.18 31.68
C ASP A 97 -52.01 -8.04 31.74
N TYR A 98 -52.14 -7.31 30.63
CA TYR A 98 -53.03 -6.15 30.49
C TYR A 98 -54.37 -6.49 29.81
N THR A 99 -54.56 -7.75 29.38
CA THR A 99 -55.71 -8.14 28.55
C THR A 99 -56.99 -8.39 29.34
N ASP A 100 -56.91 -8.40 30.68
CA ASP A 100 -58.01 -8.78 31.58
C ASP A 100 -58.67 -10.11 31.14
N GLY A 101 -57.83 -11.11 30.85
CA GLY A 101 -58.27 -12.41 30.33
C GLY A 101 -58.89 -12.35 28.93
N GLY A 102 -58.44 -11.41 28.08
CA GLY A 102 -58.88 -11.25 26.69
C GLY A 102 -60.17 -10.44 26.48
N LYS A 103 -60.69 -9.80 27.52
CA LYS A 103 -61.95 -9.01 27.45
C LYS A 103 -61.74 -7.61 26.90
N LYS A 104 -60.56 -7.03 27.13
CA LYS A 104 -60.23 -5.66 26.70
C LYS A 104 -59.39 -5.65 25.43
N ALA A 105 -59.56 -4.62 24.63
CA ALA A 105 -58.61 -4.27 23.58
C ALA A 105 -57.41 -3.59 24.23
N VAL A 106 -56.22 -4.16 24.08
CA VAL A 106 -54.97 -3.55 24.58
C VAL A 106 -54.24 -2.91 23.41
N ILE A 107 -53.93 -1.63 23.54
CA ILE A 107 -53.17 -0.87 22.54
C ILE A 107 -51.83 -0.45 23.15
N GLU A 108 -50.74 -0.69 22.42
CA GLU A 108 -49.39 -0.29 22.82
C GLU A 108 -48.52 -0.04 21.57
N PHE A 109 -47.41 0.67 21.75
CA PHE A 109 -46.41 0.83 20.70
C PHE A 109 -45.74 -0.50 20.35
N MET A 110 -45.24 -0.61 19.11
CA MET A 110 -44.50 -1.79 18.66
C MET A 110 -43.09 -1.85 19.25
N ALA A 111 -42.52 -0.70 19.61
CA ALA A 111 -41.22 -0.54 20.26
C ALA A 111 -41.32 0.44 21.46
N SER A 112 -40.35 0.38 22.37
CA SER A 112 -40.20 1.37 23.45
C SER A 112 -39.33 2.55 23.07
N GLN A 113 -38.45 2.35 22.09
CA GLN A 113 -37.44 3.29 21.64
C GLN A 113 -37.26 3.14 20.13
N CYS A 114 -37.10 4.27 19.45
CA CYS A 114 -36.75 4.34 18.04
C CYS A 114 -35.69 5.43 17.85
N ALA A 115 -34.77 5.22 16.92
CA ALA A 115 -33.81 6.24 16.52
C ALA A 115 -33.99 6.53 15.03
N VAL A 116 -33.95 7.82 14.68
CA VAL A 116 -34.12 8.31 13.32
C VAL A 116 -33.01 9.32 13.04
N LEU A 117 -32.40 9.24 11.85
CA LEU A 117 -31.49 10.28 11.40
C LEU A 117 -32.31 11.49 10.97
N GLU A 118 -31.83 12.68 11.26
CA GLU A 118 -32.52 13.94 10.94
C GLU A 118 -32.89 14.03 9.44
N LYS A 119 -31.94 13.71 8.55
CA LYS A 119 -32.16 13.66 7.08
C LYS A 119 -33.28 12.74 6.59
N GLU A 120 -33.76 11.80 7.39
CA GLU A 120 -34.87 10.91 6.98
C GLU A 120 -36.20 11.67 6.96
N GLN A 121 -36.27 12.86 7.59
CA GLN A 121 -37.38 13.83 7.61
C GLN A 121 -38.70 13.29 8.16
N ARG A 122 -38.80 11.99 8.43
CA ARG A 122 -39.99 11.32 8.97
C ARG A 122 -39.60 10.10 9.77
N VAL A 123 -40.22 9.96 10.93
CA VAL A 123 -40.20 8.71 11.71
C VAL A 123 -41.55 8.03 11.63
N ARG A 124 -41.55 6.74 11.28
CA ARG A 124 -42.76 5.91 11.24
C ARG A 124 -42.91 5.12 12.54
N ILE A 125 -43.94 5.44 13.30
CA ILE A 125 -44.25 4.78 14.56
C ILE A 125 -45.36 3.76 14.36
N GLY A 126 -45.08 2.52 14.77
CA GLY A 126 -46.01 1.41 14.69
C GLY A 126 -46.77 1.22 16.00
N ILE A 127 -48.09 1.09 15.91
CA ILE A 127 -48.98 0.89 17.06
C ILE A 127 -49.74 -0.40 16.82
N LYS A 128 -49.72 -1.30 17.82
CA LYS A 128 -50.38 -2.61 17.73
C LYS A 128 -51.52 -2.72 18.74
N ARG A 129 -52.54 -3.46 18.35
CA ARG A 129 -53.71 -3.81 19.16
C ARG A 129 -53.80 -5.32 19.30
N TYR A 130 -53.97 -5.80 20.54
CA TYR A 130 -54.19 -7.20 20.87
C TYR A 130 -55.27 -7.37 21.94
N GLY A 131 -55.65 -8.61 22.27
CA GLY A 131 -56.81 -8.89 23.12
C GLY A 131 -58.11 -8.88 22.31
N ASN A 132 -59.09 -8.09 22.72
CA ASN A 132 -60.40 -8.04 22.06
C ASN A 132 -60.42 -7.12 20.83
N THR A 133 -60.24 -7.69 19.62
CA THR A 133 -60.24 -6.93 18.35
C THR A 133 -61.63 -6.73 17.74
N ASN A 134 -62.66 -7.38 18.28
CA ASN A 134 -64.02 -7.36 17.73
C ASN A 134 -64.78 -6.06 18.00
N ILE A 135 -64.21 -5.17 18.81
CA ILE A 135 -64.77 -3.86 19.16
C ILE A 135 -64.02 -2.76 18.42
N ARG A 136 -64.69 -1.63 18.19
CA ARG A 136 -64.02 -0.38 17.80
C ARG A 136 -63.27 0.17 19.01
N ALA A 137 -62.02 0.58 18.83
CA ALA A 137 -61.19 1.11 19.91
C ALA A 137 -60.58 2.46 19.50
N MET A 138 -60.57 3.42 20.42
CA MET A 138 -59.98 4.74 20.20
C MET A 138 -58.87 5.00 21.21
N VAL A 139 -57.78 5.60 20.76
CA VAL A 139 -56.67 6.03 21.61
C VAL A 139 -56.18 7.39 21.15
N ARG A 140 -55.89 8.29 22.07
CA ARG A 140 -55.27 9.58 21.75
C ARG A 140 -53.76 9.42 21.76
N ILE A 141 -53.12 10.03 20.77
CA ILE A 141 -51.68 10.15 20.67
C ILE A 141 -51.28 11.61 20.74
N GLU A 142 -50.25 11.90 21.54
CA GLU A 142 -49.66 13.23 21.66
C GLU A 142 -48.14 13.12 21.73
N THR A 143 -47.45 14.04 21.06
CA THR A 143 -46.01 14.25 21.25
C THR A 143 -45.77 15.10 22.49
N ILE A 144 -44.65 14.86 23.17
CA ILE A 144 -44.20 15.56 24.35
C ILE A 144 -42.72 15.87 24.15
N ASP A 145 -42.38 17.15 24.29
CA ASP A 145 -40.99 17.62 24.18
C ASP A 145 -40.09 16.95 25.23
N GLY A 146 -38.86 16.68 24.84
CA GLY A 146 -37.81 16.18 25.72
C GLY A 146 -36.65 17.18 25.74
N THR A 147 -35.52 16.78 25.16
CA THR A 147 -34.48 17.74 24.78
C THR A 147 -34.74 18.32 23.39
N ALA A 148 -35.42 17.56 22.51
CA ALA A 148 -35.96 18.06 21.26
C ALA A 148 -37.27 18.83 21.51
N GLU A 149 -37.38 20.01 20.91
CA GLU A 149 -38.48 20.97 20.99
C GLU A 149 -39.38 20.91 19.75
N ALA A 150 -40.70 20.95 19.96
CA ALA A 150 -41.66 21.05 18.86
C ALA A 150 -41.47 22.32 18.02
N GLU A 151 -41.70 22.20 16.71
CA GLU A 151 -41.52 23.24 15.69
C GLU A 151 -40.06 23.65 15.42
N LYS A 152 -39.11 23.19 16.23
CA LYS A 152 -37.67 23.29 15.98
C LYS A 152 -37.14 21.99 15.39
N ASP A 153 -37.29 20.87 16.09
CA ASP A 153 -36.65 19.59 15.73
C ASP A 153 -37.66 18.58 15.14
N TYR A 154 -38.94 18.76 15.46
CA TYR A 154 -40.01 17.94 14.90
C TYR A 154 -41.36 18.68 14.84
N THR A 155 -42.28 18.22 14.00
CA THR A 155 -43.65 18.77 13.95
C THR A 155 -44.54 18.10 15.01
N PRO A 156 -45.18 18.86 15.94
CA PRO A 156 -45.99 18.27 17.00
C PRO A 156 -47.22 17.55 16.44
N LEU A 157 -47.50 16.37 16.96
CA LEU A 157 -48.65 15.55 16.56
C LEU A 157 -49.61 15.38 17.73
N LYS A 158 -50.89 15.70 17.50
CA LYS A 158 -51.98 15.44 18.45
C LYS A 158 -53.23 14.99 17.72
N GLU A 159 -53.50 13.69 17.77
CA GLU A 159 -54.63 13.09 17.05
C GLU A 159 -55.27 11.94 17.83
N THR A 160 -56.43 11.48 17.34
CA THR A 160 -57.13 10.31 17.91
C THR A 160 -57.15 9.20 16.87
N LEU A 161 -56.50 8.08 17.21
CA LEU A 161 -56.41 6.91 16.37
C LEU A 161 -57.61 6.00 16.62
N VAL A 162 -58.32 5.66 15.55
CA VAL A 162 -59.51 4.81 15.59
C VAL A 162 -59.19 3.46 14.95
N PHE A 163 -59.10 2.41 15.76
CA PHE A 163 -59.01 1.04 15.29
C PHE A 163 -60.41 0.51 14.99
N GLU A 164 -60.66 0.21 13.71
CA GLU A 164 -61.89 -0.44 13.29
C GLU A 164 -61.93 -1.91 13.71
N LYS A 165 -63.08 -2.56 13.58
CA LYS A 165 -63.22 -3.97 13.93
C LYS A 165 -62.17 -4.80 13.18
N ASP A 166 -61.49 -5.68 13.92
CA ASP A 166 -60.44 -6.60 13.43
C ASP A 166 -59.15 -5.95 12.92
N GLU A 167 -59.01 -4.62 12.99
CA GLU A 167 -57.75 -3.92 12.68
C GLU A 167 -56.72 -4.08 13.81
N THR A 168 -55.56 -4.68 13.55
CA THR A 168 -54.57 -4.99 14.61
C THR A 168 -53.38 -4.05 14.65
N THR A 169 -53.15 -3.25 13.60
CA THR A 169 -51.96 -2.41 13.47
C THR A 169 -52.30 -1.09 12.79
N LYS A 170 -51.73 0.00 13.28
CA LYS A 170 -51.69 1.29 12.60
C LYS A 170 -50.28 1.85 12.60
N PHE A 171 -50.01 2.73 11.64
CA PHE A 171 -48.76 3.47 11.56
C PHE A 171 -49.10 4.96 11.57
N ILE A 172 -48.28 5.73 12.26
CA ILE A 172 -48.27 7.19 12.17
C ILE A 172 -46.90 7.62 11.65
N ASP A 173 -46.85 8.71 10.90
CA ASP A 173 -45.60 9.31 10.46
C ASP A 173 -45.50 10.69 11.13
N ILE A 174 -44.45 10.92 11.93
CA ILE A 174 -44.12 12.23 12.51
C ILE A 174 -43.03 12.85 11.63
N VAL A 175 -43.18 14.12 11.29
CA VAL A 175 -42.19 14.86 10.48
C VAL A 175 -41.06 15.33 11.39
N ILE A 176 -39.84 14.94 11.05
CA ILE A 176 -38.59 15.43 11.63
C ILE A 176 -38.16 16.64 10.80
N ILE A 177 -37.78 17.72 11.46
CA ILE A 177 -37.25 18.93 10.82
C ILE A 177 -35.75 18.69 10.63
N ASP A 178 -35.26 19.03 9.44
CA ASP A 178 -33.91 18.73 8.97
C ASP A 178 -33.25 20.06 8.64
N ASP A 179 -32.18 20.39 9.37
CA ASP A 179 -31.40 21.61 9.14
C ASP A 179 -29.94 21.34 8.71
N ASN A 180 -28.99 22.21 9.06
CA ASN A 180 -27.56 22.05 8.73
C ASN A 180 -26.67 22.55 9.89
N GLU A 181 -27.26 22.73 11.08
CA GLU A 181 -26.59 23.15 12.28
C GLU A 181 -26.40 21.93 13.18
N TRP A 182 -25.16 21.67 13.58
CA TRP A 182 -24.89 20.55 14.48
C TRP A 182 -25.59 20.71 15.82
N GLU A 183 -26.34 19.70 16.21
CA GLU A 183 -26.98 19.55 17.51
C GLU A 183 -26.55 18.22 18.18
N PRO A 184 -26.53 18.13 19.51
CA PRO A 184 -26.34 16.85 20.19
C PRO A 184 -27.56 15.94 19.98
N ASP A 185 -27.41 14.61 20.03
CA ASP A 185 -28.56 13.68 19.95
C ASP A 185 -29.70 14.11 20.90
N GLU A 186 -30.86 14.38 20.31
CA GLU A 186 -32.01 14.90 21.03
C GLU A 186 -33.13 13.86 21.14
N ILE A 187 -33.95 13.98 22.18
CA ILE A 187 -35.06 13.06 22.41
C ILE A 187 -36.38 13.81 22.55
N PHE A 188 -37.43 13.22 21.99
CA PHE A 188 -38.82 13.57 22.29
C PHE A 188 -39.64 12.30 22.53
N PHE A 189 -40.81 12.45 23.13
CA PHE A 189 -41.64 11.31 23.52
C PHE A 189 -42.97 11.32 22.79
N VAL A 190 -43.49 10.12 22.51
CA VAL A 190 -44.83 9.94 21.97
C VAL A 190 -45.63 9.12 22.97
N LYS A 191 -46.78 9.66 23.40
CA LYS A 191 -47.58 9.08 24.48
C LYS A 191 -48.96 8.70 24.00
N LEU A 192 -49.40 7.51 24.41
CA LEU A 192 -50.78 7.07 24.32
C LEU A 192 -51.57 7.48 25.57
N SER A 193 -52.77 7.98 25.37
CA SER A 193 -53.73 8.27 26.43
C SER A 193 -55.14 7.84 26.05
N LEU A 194 -55.94 7.47 27.06
CA LEU A 194 -57.34 7.13 26.90
C LEU A 194 -58.21 8.32 27.30
N ASP A 195 -59.29 8.55 26.56
CA ASP A 195 -60.38 9.41 27.03
C ASP A 195 -61.21 8.67 28.08
N THR A 196 -61.74 9.41 29.06
CA THR A 196 -62.41 8.87 30.27
C THR A 196 -63.56 7.90 30.00
N PHE A 197 -64.17 7.92 28.81
CA PHE A 197 -65.29 7.06 28.43
C PHE A 197 -64.89 5.66 27.89
N ASP A 198 -63.66 5.47 27.40
CA ASP A 198 -63.23 4.22 26.75
C ASP A 198 -62.46 3.23 27.67
N SER A 199 -62.14 3.66 28.89
CA SER A 199 -61.35 2.91 29.88
C SER A 199 -61.94 1.57 30.35
N GLN A 200 -63.22 1.32 30.08
CA GLN A 200 -63.89 0.06 30.43
C GLN A 200 -63.61 -1.07 29.43
N THR A 201 -63.38 -0.74 28.15
CA THR A 201 -63.24 -1.74 27.06
C THR A 201 -61.86 -1.70 26.39
N VAL A 202 -61.13 -0.59 26.53
CA VAL A 202 -59.77 -0.40 26.01
C VAL A 202 -58.80 -0.21 27.18
N ALA A 203 -57.62 -0.82 27.08
CA ALA A 203 -56.50 -0.64 28.00
C ALA A 203 -55.24 -0.26 27.23
N ILE A 204 -54.33 0.47 27.86
CA ILE A 204 -52.98 0.71 27.32
C ILE A 204 -52.05 -0.37 27.87
N GLY A 205 -51.25 -0.97 26.99
CA GLY A 205 -50.30 -2.01 27.34
C GLY A 205 -49.04 -1.50 28.03
N THR A 206 -47.96 -2.27 27.99
CA THR A 206 -46.71 -1.90 28.69
C THR A 206 -46.03 -0.72 28.01
N LEU A 207 -46.11 -0.68 26.69
CA LEU A 207 -45.47 0.34 25.85
C LEU A 207 -46.46 1.48 25.58
N ALA A 208 -46.70 2.27 26.62
CA ALA A 208 -47.60 3.43 26.59
C ALA A 208 -46.91 4.72 26.09
N ILE A 209 -45.58 4.76 26.17
CA ILE A 209 -44.72 5.86 25.76
C ILE A 209 -43.62 5.24 24.89
N GLU A 210 -43.34 5.86 23.76
CA GLU A 210 -42.19 5.56 22.91
C GLU A 210 -41.26 6.77 22.92
N GLU A 211 -39.98 6.53 23.16
CA GLU A 211 -38.92 7.54 23.11
C GLU A 211 -38.31 7.54 21.71
N ILE A 212 -38.28 8.71 21.07
CA ILE A 212 -37.70 8.90 19.75
C ILE A 212 -36.41 9.70 19.92
N THR A 213 -35.29 9.12 19.52
CA THR A 213 -34.00 9.79 19.43
C THR A 213 -33.80 10.31 18.01
N ILE A 214 -33.64 11.62 17.87
CA ILE A 214 -33.17 12.27 16.66
C ILE A 214 -31.65 12.24 16.72
N ILE A 215 -31.05 11.53 15.76
CA ILE A 215 -29.60 11.49 15.60
C ILE A 215 -29.26 12.54 14.54
N ASP A 216 -28.56 13.57 14.97
CA ASP A 216 -28.00 14.61 14.12
C ASP A 216 -27.01 13.98 13.12
N ASP A 217 -27.10 14.39 11.86
CA ASP A 217 -26.16 13.97 10.82
C ASP A 217 -25.32 15.10 10.22
N ASP A 218 -25.32 16.25 10.89
CA ASP A 218 -24.63 17.48 10.51
C ASP A 218 -23.33 17.65 11.31
N GLU A 219 -22.40 16.70 11.16
CA GLU A 219 -21.13 16.76 11.86
C GLU A 219 -20.35 18.06 11.45
N PRO A 220 -19.97 18.91 12.42
CA PRO A 220 -19.32 20.19 12.13
C PRO A 220 -17.85 19.99 11.75
N GLY A 221 -17.34 18.77 11.82
CA GLY A 221 -15.99 18.44 11.38
C GLY A 221 -14.93 18.57 12.47
N THR A 222 -13.78 18.00 12.12
CA THR A 222 -12.53 17.99 12.86
C THR A 222 -11.53 18.87 12.12
N PHE A 223 -10.98 19.86 12.81
CA PHE A 223 -10.05 20.83 12.23
C PHE A 223 -8.64 20.57 12.70
N GLU A 224 -7.72 20.51 11.76
CA GLU A 224 -6.29 20.36 12.03
C GLU A 224 -5.44 21.01 10.95
N PHE A 225 -4.17 21.26 11.27
CA PHE A 225 -3.24 21.65 10.22
C PHE A 225 -2.96 20.47 9.30
N SER A 226 -2.91 20.72 7.99
CA SER A 226 -2.58 19.70 6.97
C SER A 226 -1.28 18.95 7.29
N LYS A 227 -0.33 19.61 7.96
CA LYS A 227 0.96 19.04 8.35
C LYS A 227 1.43 19.56 9.71
N PRO A 228 2.14 18.74 10.51
CA PRO A 228 2.72 19.15 11.80
C PRO A 228 3.91 20.11 11.66
N SER A 229 4.47 20.22 10.44
CA SER A 229 5.50 21.19 10.12
C SER A 229 5.37 21.67 8.68
N LEU A 230 5.53 22.97 8.44
CA LEU A 230 5.54 23.58 7.11
C LEU A 230 6.82 24.39 6.91
N LEU A 231 7.33 24.36 5.69
CA LEU A 231 8.58 25.00 5.31
C LEU A 231 8.29 26.15 4.36
N PHE A 232 8.74 27.34 4.71
CA PHE A 232 8.67 28.52 3.85
C PHE A 232 10.06 29.10 3.66
N ARG A 233 10.26 29.74 2.51
CA ARG A 233 11.46 30.54 2.26
C ARG A 233 11.25 31.92 2.86
N GLU A 234 12.33 32.52 3.29
CA GLU A 234 12.31 33.91 3.77
C GLU A 234 11.73 34.87 2.71
N SER A 235 12.11 34.69 1.44
CA SER A 235 11.61 35.46 0.28
C SER A 235 10.14 35.21 -0.11
N CYS A 236 9.38 34.38 0.63
CA CYS A 236 7.99 34.07 0.27
C CYS A 236 7.02 35.23 0.52
N GLY A 237 7.37 36.16 1.42
CA GLY A 237 6.54 37.30 1.85
C GLY A 237 5.29 36.91 2.65
N VAL A 238 4.50 35.95 2.18
CA VAL A 238 3.30 35.45 2.87
C VAL A 238 3.29 33.93 2.92
N ALA A 239 3.39 33.37 4.12
CA ALA A 239 3.24 31.96 4.39
C ALA A 239 1.76 31.59 4.45
N LYS A 240 1.34 30.69 3.54
CA LYS A 240 -0.03 30.15 3.47
C LYS A 240 -0.10 28.79 4.16
N ILE A 241 -0.70 28.76 5.34
CA ILE A 241 -0.76 27.60 6.24
C ILE A 241 -2.14 26.96 6.11
N PRO A 242 -2.27 25.82 5.42
CA PRO A 242 -3.56 25.16 5.23
C PRO A 242 -4.06 24.50 6.53
N ILE A 243 -5.31 24.82 6.89
CA ILE A 243 -6.12 24.16 7.90
C ILE A 243 -7.15 23.33 7.15
N GLU A 244 -7.22 22.04 7.47
CA GLU A 244 -8.13 21.06 6.87
C GLU A 244 -9.26 20.75 7.84
N ARG A 245 -10.49 20.67 7.31
CA ARG A 245 -11.71 20.26 8.00
C ARG A 245 -12.10 18.88 7.45
N THR A 246 -12.15 17.89 8.33
CA THR A 246 -12.37 16.47 8.01
C THR A 246 -13.48 15.88 8.87
N ASN A 247 -14.07 14.73 8.50
CA ASN A 247 -15.15 14.09 9.27
C ASN A 247 -16.32 15.04 9.58
N GLY A 248 -16.84 15.70 8.56
CA GLY A 248 -17.93 16.68 8.67
C GLY A 248 -17.61 18.01 8.00
N ALA A 249 -18.61 18.64 7.39
CA ALA A 249 -18.46 19.95 6.73
C ALA A 249 -19.65 20.89 7.00
N ASP A 250 -20.49 20.55 7.97
CA ASP A 250 -21.83 21.15 8.13
C ASP A 250 -21.83 22.28 9.16
N GLY A 251 -22.67 23.30 8.97
CA GLY A 251 -22.58 24.56 9.71
C GLY A 251 -21.31 25.43 9.49
N ASP A 252 -21.40 26.65 10.03
CA ASP A 252 -20.32 27.64 10.07
C ASP A 252 -19.46 27.45 11.33
N VAL A 253 -18.14 27.30 11.16
CA VAL A 253 -17.20 27.05 12.27
C VAL A 253 -16.12 28.11 12.35
N GLU A 254 -15.86 28.59 13.56
CA GLU A 254 -14.81 29.55 13.86
C GLU A 254 -13.61 28.87 14.54
N VAL A 255 -12.45 28.93 13.89
CA VAL A 255 -11.19 28.37 14.36
C VAL A 255 -10.28 29.51 14.83
N SER A 256 -10.09 29.62 16.14
CA SER A 256 -9.16 30.57 16.74
C SER A 256 -7.73 30.03 16.73
N TRP A 257 -6.78 30.89 16.37
CA TRP A 257 -5.37 30.53 16.26
C TRP A 257 -4.49 31.60 16.92
N GLU A 258 -3.32 31.17 17.38
CA GLU A 258 -2.26 32.05 17.90
C GLU A 258 -0.89 31.62 17.38
N THR A 259 0.05 32.56 17.34
CA THR A 259 1.46 32.31 17.05
C THR A 259 2.30 32.34 18.33
N GLN A 260 3.32 31.50 18.39
CA GLN A 260 4.26 31.43 19.50
C GLN A 260 5.69 31.45 18.97
N ASP A 261 6.49 32.38 19.50
CA ASP A 261 7.90 32.49 19.18
C ASP A 261 8.68 31.23 19.58
N MET A 262 9.64 30.85 18.73
CA MET A 262 10.68 29.89 19.10
C MET A 262 12.05 30.52 18.83
N THR A 263 12.76 30.06 17.79
CA THR A 263 14.00 30.71 17.36
C THR A 263 13.70 31.97 16.57
N ALA A 264 12.69 31.93 15.68
CA ALA A 264 12.13 33.12 15.03
C ALA A 264 11.26 33.90 16.04
N LYS A 265 11.33 35.23 15.93
CA LYS A 265 10.68 36.23 16.78
C LYS A 265 9.65 37.06 16.01
N SER A 266 8.47 37.19 16.60
CA SER A 266 7.42 38.06 16.08
C SER A 266 7.89 39.53 16.02
N GLY A 267 7.60 40.20 14.91
CA GLY A 267 7.98 41.57 14.61
C GLY A 267 9.39 41.74 14.04
N ARG A 268 10.21 40.68 14.03
CA ARG A 268 11.52 40.64 13.39
C ARG A 268 11.52 39.72 12.17
N ASP A 269 11.19 38.45 12.39
CA ASP A 269 11.34 37.39 11.37
C ASP A 269 9.98 37.03 10.74
N TYR A 270 8.89 37.26 11.48
CA TYR A 270 7.51 37.11 10.99
C TYR A 270 6.55 38.06 11.71
N CYS A 271 5.40 38.32 11.11
CA CYS A 271 4.32 39.08 11.72
C CYS A 271 3.43 38.14 12.57
N GLY A 272 3.76 37.97 13.84
CA GLY A 272 2.96 37.17 14.77
C GLY A 272 1.69 37.88 15.24
N GLY A 273 0.68 37.08 15.61
CA GLY A 273 -0.58 37.54 16.16
C GLY A 273 -1.49 36.39 16.60
N GLU A 274 -2.73 36.76 16.89
CA GLU A 274 -3.86 35.87 17.14
C GLU A 274 -5.04 36.28 16.25
N GLY A 275 -5.91 35.33 15.90
CA GLY A 275 -7.05 35.62 15.04
C GLY A 275 -8.03 34.48 14.95
N VAL A 276 -9.07 34.68 14.15
CA VAL A 276 -10.12 33.69 13.91
C VAL A 276 -10.27 33.47 12.41
N ILE A 277 -10.29 32.21 12.00
CA ILE A 277 -10.63 31.79 10.64
C ILE A 277 -12.03 31.20 10.66
N ARG A 278 -12.93 31.75 9.86
CA ARG A 278 -14.28 31.23 9.69
C ARG A 278 -14.34 30.31 8.48
N PHE A 279 -14.77 29.08 8.69
CA PHE A 279 -15.20 28.13 7.66
C PHE A 279 -16.71 28.24 7.51
N THR A 280 -17.20 28.41 6.30
CA THR A 280 -18.63 28.34 6.01
C THR A 280 -19.05 26.89 5.76
N HIS A 281 -20.36 26.62 5.82
CA HIS A 281 -20.91 25.33 5.43
C HIS A 281 -20.34 24.82 4.08
N GLY A 282 -19.91 23.55 4.06
CA GLY A 282 -19.30 22.87 2.91
C GLY A 282 -17.82 23.19 2.64
N GLU A 283 -17.20 24.14 3.34
CA GLU A 283 -15.77 24.45 3.15
C GLU A 283 -14.87 23.47 3.91
N THR A 284 -13.99 22.78 3.18
CA THR A 284 -13.11 21.74 3.73
C THR A 284 -11.65 22.18 3.94
N THR A 285 -11.23 23.31 3.37
CA THR A 285 -9.85 23.80 3.53
C THR A 285 -9.78 25.33 3.45
N LYS A 286 -9.05 25.94 4.38
CA LYS A 286 -8.67 27.36 4.32
C LYS A 286 -7.21 27.57 4.67
N ASN A 287 -6.63 28.62 4.09
CA ASN A 287 -5.25 29.02 4.36
C ASN A 287 -5.23 30.16 5.37
N LEU A 288 -4.51 29.95 6.47
CA LEU A 288 -4.04 31.02 7.34
C LEU A 288 -2.87 31.73 6.67
N GLU A 289 -2.92 33.05 6.53
CA GLU A 289 -1.86 33.84 5.91
C GLU A 289 -1.06 34.57 7.00
N ILE A 290 0.24 34.29 7.09
CA ILE A 290 1.17 34.97 8.00
C ILE A 290 2.28 35.61 7.17
N VAL A 291 2.54 36.89 7.39
CA VAL A 291 3.61 37.62 6.69
C VAL A 291 4.96 37.20 7.27
N ILE A 292 5.89 36.82 6.40
CA ILE A 292 7.29 36.53 6.74
C ILE A 292 8.12 37.73 6.31
N TYR A 293 9.00 38.21 7.19
CA TYR A 293 9.90 39.31 6.87
C TYR A 293 11.18 38.74 6.23
N ASP A 294 11.69 39.47 5.24
CA ASP A 294 12.91 39.14 4.52
C ASP A 294 13.94 40.20 4.90
N ASP A 295 15.01 39.79 5.59
CA ASP A 295 16.07 40.69 6.01
C ASP A 295 17.39 40.42 5.27
N GLU A 296 18.26 41.44 5.16
CA GLU A 296 19.49 41.33 4.35
C GLU A 296 20.62 40.55 5.06
N THR A 297 20.37 39.97 6.23
CA THR A 297 21.38 39.25 7.01
C THR A 297 21.22 37.75 6.87
N ALA A 298 22.29 37.06 6.49
CA ALA A 298 22.26 35.61 6.39
C ALA A 298 22.10 34.96 7.78
N GLU A 299 20.88 34.58 8.13
CA GLU A 299 20.56 33.89 9.38
C GLU A 299 20.54 32.36 9.23
N LYS A 300 20.54 31.63 10.35
CA LYS A 300 20.36 30.16 10.36
C LYS A 300 18.88 29.83 10.21
N ASP A 301 18.54 28.60 9.82
CA ASP A 301 17.15 28.15 9.81
C ASP A 301 16.44 28.46 11.13
N GLU A 302 15.35 29.23 11.03
CA GLU A 302 14.57 29.66 12.17
C GLU A 302 13.18 29.04 12.14
N CYS A 303 12.52 29.00 13.29
CA CYS A 303 11.18 28.45 13.39
C CYS A 303 10.33 29.21 14.40
N PHE A 304 9.04 29.23 14.13
CA PHE A 304 7.99 29.64 15.06
C PHE A 304 6.85 28.62 15.00
N LYS A 305 5.88 28.74 15.89
CA LYS A 305 4.79 27.77 16.01
C LYS A 305 3.45 28.46 15.85
N VAL A 306 2.51 27.79 15.18
CA VAL A 306 1.11 28.20 15.13
C VAL A 306 0.25 27.14 15.81
N VAL A 307 -0.67 27.57 16.66
CA VAL A 307 -1.50 26.70 17.50
C VAL A 307 -2.96 27.07 17.31
N ILE A 308 -3.81 26.08 17.07
CA ILE A 308 -5.27 26.23 17.17
C ILE A 308 -5.62 26.28 18.66
N THR A 309 -6.19 27.37 19.13
CA THR A 309 -6.47 27.57 20.56
C THR A 309 -7.86 27.08 20.94
N LYS A 310 -8.87 27.53 20.18
CA LYS A 310 -10.29 27.25 20.41
C LYS A 310 -11.02 27.05 19.08
N ILE A 311 -12.05 26.20 19.10
CA ILE A 311 -13.01 26.04 18.01
C ILE A 311 -14.42 26.25 18.58
N SER A 312 -15.32 26.83 17.78
CA SER A 312 -16.73 27.06 18.10
C SER A 312 -17.59 26.73 16.87
N PRO A 313 -18.75 26.05 16.99
CA PRO A 313 -19.49 25.64 18.20
C PRO A 313 -18.98 24.35 18.91
N GLU A 314 -19.62 23.95 20.03
CA GLU A 314 -19.15 22.86 20.95
C GLU A 314 -19.13 21.44 20.36
N GLY A 315 -19.63 21.21 19.14
CA GLY A 315 -19.51 19.94 18.42
C GLY A 315 -18.23 19.79 17.59
N ALA A 316 -17.60 20.91 17.21
CA ALA A 316 -16.43 20.90 16.34
C ALA A 316 -15.16 20.48 17.10
N LYS A 317 -14.41 19.54 16.53
CA LYS A 317 -13.28 18.91 17.22
C LYS A 317 -11.95 19.43 16.71
N ILE A 318 -10.96 19.53 17.60
CA ILE A 318 -9.56 19.74 17.20
C ILE A 318 -8.97 18.37 16.87
N GLY A 319 -8.40 18.23 15.69
CA GLY A 319 -7.74 16.99 15.25
C GLY A 319 -6.41 16.72 15.94
N GLN A 320 -5.69 15.73 15.43
CA GLN A 320 -4.41 15.31 16.02
C GLN A 320 -3.34 16.41 15.87
N THR A 321 -3.39 17.14 14.75
CA THR A 321 -2.42 18.20 14.45
C THR A 321 -2.93 19.57 14.91
N LYS A 322 -3.08 19.74 16.24
CA LYS A 322 -3.47 21.02 16.89
C LYS A 322 -2.45 22.16 16.68
N LYS A 323 -1.20 21.82 16.42
CA LYS A 323 -0.09 22.77 16.27
C LYS A 323 0.75 22.42 15.05
N THR A 324 1.26 23.44 14.40
CA THR A 324 2.21 23.29 13.29
C THR A 324 3.45 24.14 13.55
N ILE A 325 4.62 23.60 13.23
CA ILE A 325 5.88 24.33 13.30
C ILE A 325 6.17 24.91 11.91
N ILE A 326 6.34 26.22 11.86
CA ILE A 326 6.72 26.93 10.64
C ILE A 326 8.22 27.14 10.67
N SER A 327 8.92 26.54 9.72
CA SER A 327 10.35 26.71 9.53
C SER A 327 10.61 27.69 8.39
N ILE A 328 11.32 28.76 8.70
CA ILE A 328 11.82 29.76 7.75
C ILE A 328 13.22 29.33 7.37
N VAL A 329 13.44 29.06 6.09
CA VAL A 329 14.75 28.68 5.57
C VAL A 329 15.35 29.85 4.83
N ASN A 330 16.58 30.17 5.20
CA ASN A 330 17.40 31.15 4.50
C ASN A 330 17.73 30.64 3.09
N ASP A 331 17.54 31.50 2.09
CA ASP A 331 17.83 31.19 0.68
C ASP A 331 19.33 30.93 0.41
N ASP A 332 20.23 31.40 1.27
CA ASP A 332 21.70 31.25 1.13
C ASP A 332 22.21 29.86 1.54
N ASP A 333 21.64 29.23 2.56
CA ASP A 333 21.99 27.86 2.98
C ASP A 333 21.05 26.81 2.37
N PHE A 334 19.86 27.20 1.90
CA PHE A 334 18.98 26.33 1.10
C PHE A 334 19.66 25.93 -0.20
N ASN A 335 20.29 26.86 -0.91
CA ASN A 335 21.03 26.49 -2.12
C ASN A 335 22.26 25.64 -1.81
N GLY A 336 22.90 25.78 -0.65
CA GLY A 336 24.03 24.94 -0.22
C GLY A 336 23.62 23.53 0.21
N MET A 337 22.56 23.40 1.00
CA MET A 337 22.02 22.14 1.51
C MET A 337 21.15 21.43 0.46
N VAL A 338 20.39 22.16 -0.36
CA VAL A 338 19.74 21.62 -1.56
C VAL A 338 20.75 21.35 -2.64
N SER A 339 21.85 22.11 -2.80
CA SER A 339 22.93 21.64 -3.68
C SER A 339 23.65 20.45 -3.07
N ARG A 340 23.80 20.28 -1.75
CA ARG A 340 24.37 19.06 -1.16
C ARG A 340 23.40 17.89 -1.20
N LEU A 341 22.11 18.11 -1.05
CA LEU A 341 21.03 17.12 -1.20
C LEU A 341 20.84 16.80 -2.66
N VAL A 342 20.84 17.75 -3.58
CA VAL A 342 20.79 17.57 -5.03
C VAL A 342 22.13 17.07 -5.55
N ASN A 343 23.28 17.30 -4.93
CA ASN A 343 24.55 16.72 -5.33
C ASN A 343 24.74 15.33 -4.68
N MET A 344 24.19 15.05 -3.50
CA MET A 344 24.11 13.68 -2.94
C MET A 344 22.97 12.84 -3.56
N THR A 345 21.86 13.46 -3.95
CA THR A 345 20.74 12.81 -4.64
C THR A 345 20.93 12.83 -6.15
N ASN A 346 21.59 13.78 -6.80
CA ASN A 346 22.03 13.62 -8.20
C ASN A 346 23.27 12.73 -8.31
N LEU A 347 23.97 12.45 -7.20
CA LEU A 347 24.92 11.34 -7.19
C LEU A 347 24.28 9.97 -6.94
N ASN A 348 22.94 9.85 -6.78
CA ASN A 348 22.33 8.51 -6.67
C ASN A 348 20.88 8.33 -7.18
N MET A 349 20.15 9.37 -7.60
CA MET A 349 18.88 9.22 -8.32
C MET A 349 19.14 8.82 -9.78
N ASP A 350 20.27 9.27 -10.36
CA ASP A 350 20.82 8.76 -11.62
C ASP A 350 21.46 7.37 -11.48
N ALA A 351 21.81 6.93 -10.26
CA ALA A 351 22.22 5.55 -9.98
C ALA A 351 21.02 4.60 -9.77
N LEU A 352 19.88 5.14 -9.34
CA LEU A 352 18.57 4.47 -9.21
C LEU A 352 17.79 4.48 -10.52
N ALA A 353 17.97 5.50 -11.37
CA ALA A 353 17.56 5.48 -12.75
C ALA A 353 18.39 4.40 -13.47
N VAL A 354 17.71 3.47 -14.11
CA VAL A 354 18.32 2.33 -14.80
C VAL A 354 19.23 2.78 -15.97
N GLU A 355 19.23 4.06 -16.35
CA GLU A 355 19.92 4.55 -17.55
C GLU A 355 20.46 6.00 -17.43
N SER A 356 21.70 6.19 -16.95
CA SER A 356 22.55 7.32 -17.38
C SER A 356 24.02 7.20 -16.97
N THR A 357 24.64 6.02 -17.14
CA THR A 357 26.06 5.84 -16.77
C THR A 357 27.01 6.17 -17.91
N THR A 358 27.73 7.29 -17.83
CA THR A 358 28.87 7.55 -18.72
C THR A 358 29.90 6.40 -18.65
N TRP A 359 30.69 6.19 -19.70
CA TRP A 359 31.73 5.14 -19.71
C TRP A 359 32.68 5.21 -18.50
N ALA A 360 33.06 6.42 -18.08
CA ALA A 360 33.89 6.63 -16.90
C ALA A 360 33.24 6.04 -15.63
N ILE A 361 31.93 6.22 -15.46
CA ILE A 361 31.19 5.66 -14.32
C ILE A 361 31.05 4.14 -14.44
N GLN A 362 30.80 3.60 -15.64
CA GLN A 362 30.72 2.15 -15.86
C GLN A 362 32.03 1.44 -15.53
N ILE A 363 33.16 1.99 -16.00
CA ILE A 363 34.49 1.44 -15.74
C ILE A 363 34.83 1.58 -14.26
N ARG A 364 34.57 2.73 -13.64
CA ARG A 364 34.79 2.92 -12.19
C ARG A 364 33.98 1.93 -11.36
N ASN A 365 32.73 1.66 -11.73
CA ASN A 365 31.88 0.67 -11.06
C ASN A 365 32.30 -0.78 -11.33
N ALA A 366 32.93 -1.05 -12.48
CA ALA A 366 33.51 -2.34 -12.79
C ALA A 366 34.76 -2.62 -11.96
N LEU A 367 35.57 -1.59 -11.68
CA LEU A 367 36.82 -1.67 -10.92
C LEU A 367 36.63 -1.72 -9.40
N ASN A 368 35.52 -1.21 -8.87
CA ASN A 368 35.29 -1.15 -7.43
C ASN A 368 34.26 -2.17 -6.95
N VAL A 369 34.52 -2.79 -5.80
CA VAL A 369 33.55 -3.63 -5.06
C VAL A 369 32.36 -2.75 -4.69
N ASN A 370 31.14 -3.25 -4.92
CA ASN A 370 29.92 -2.55 -4.54
C ASN A 370 29.80 -1.10 -5.07
N GLY A 371 30.46 -0.78 -6.21
CA GLY A 371 30.43 0.57 -6.79
C GLY A 371 31.08 1.67 -5.93
N ALA A 372 32.09 1.30 -5.13
CA ALA A 372 32.80 2.14 -4.15
C ALA A 372 32.08 2.38 -2.81
N ASN A 373 30.94 1.72 -2.56
CA ASN A 373 30.30 1.68 -1.24
C ASN A 373 30.87 0.53 -0.38
N VAL A 374 32.11 0.73 0.09
CA VAL A 374 32.88 -0.29 0.83
C VAL A 374 32.24 -0.63 2.18
N ASP A 375 31.63 0.37 2.84
CA ASP A 375 31.07 0.25 4.19
C ASP A 375 29.84 -0.68 4.28
N THR A 376 29.29 -1.10 3.14
CA THR A 376 28.09 -1.94 3.02
C THR A 376 28.37 -3.26 2.28
N ALA A 377 29.62 -3.52 1.93
CA ALA A 377 30.00 -4.70 1.16
C ALA A 377 30.12 -5.93 2.07
N THR A 378 29.39 -6.99 1.75
CA THR A 378 29.51 -8.27 2.44
C THR A 378 30.74 -9.03 1.94
N THR A 379 31.27 -9.98 2.73
CA THR A 379 32.35 -10.88 2.29
C THR A 379 32.02 -11.59 0.99
N MET A 380 30.74 -11.94 0.79
CA MET A 380 30.27 -12.53 -0.46
C MET A 380 30.36 -11.56 -1.63
N ASP A 381 30.11 -10.27 -1.43
CA ASP A 381 30.24 -9.25 -2.48
C ASP A 381 31.69 -9.10 -2.97
N TYR A 382 32.67 -9.24 -2.07
CA TYR A 382 34.10 -9.28 -2.44
C TYR A 382 34.44 -10.51 -3.27
N ILE A 383 34.00 -11.69 -2.83
CA ILE A 383 34.22 -12.95 -3.57
C ILE A 383 33.60 -12.85 -4.96
N MET A 384 32.34 -12.41 -5.04
CA MET A 384 31.64 -12.26 -6.32
C MET A 384 32.27 -11.18 -7.19
N HIS A 385 32.79 -10.09 -6.63
CA HIS A 385 33.50 -9.09 -7.40
C HIS A 385 34.77 -9.66 -8.06
N VAL A 386 35.57 -10.43 -7.32
CA VAL A 386 36.78 -11.08 -7.86
C VAL A 386 36.40 -12.08 -8.96
N LEU A 387 35.41 -12.95 -8.72
CA LEU A 387 34.96 -13.96 -9.68
C LEU A 387 34.37 -13.33 -10.96
N THR A 388 33.72 -12.17 -10.84
CA THR A 388 33.06 -11.50 -11.97
C THR A 388 33.84 -10.33 -12.54
N PHE A 389 35.05 -10.04 -12.05
CA PHE A 389 35.83 -8.87 -12.44
C PHE A 389 36.08 -8.78 -13.95
N GLY A 390 36.52 -9.89 -14.56
CA GLY A 390 36.74 -9.96 -16.01
C GLY A 390 35.45 -9.67 -16.79
N TRP A 391 34.33 -10.27 -16.37
CA TRP A 391 33.02 -10.03 -16.97
C TRP A 391 32.56 -8.58 -16.80
N LYS A 392 32.82 -7.96 -15.65
CA LYS A 392 32.50 -6.55 -15.39
C LYS A 392 33.22 -5.62 -16.36
N LEU A 393 34.51 -5.87 -16.61
CA LEU A 393 35.29 -5.08 -17.55
C LEU A 393 34.80 -5.25 -18.99
N ILE A 394 34.55 -6.49 -19.41
CA ILE A 394 34.05 -6.77 -20.77
C ILE A 394 32.71 -6.07 -21.02
N PHE A 395 31.77 -6.16 -20.07
CA PHE A 395 30.47 -5.51 -20.22
C PHE A 395 30.50 -3.99 -20.03
N ALA A 396 31.51 -3.43 -19.34
CA ALA A 396 31.70 -1.98 -19.24
C ALA A 396 32.16 -1.34 -20.56
N MET A 397 32.58 -2.13 -21.56
CA MET A 397 32.88 -1.65 -22.91
C MET A 397 31.63 -1.41 -23.76
N ILE A 398 30.46 -1.90 -23.32
CA ILE A 398 29.19 -1.65 -24.02
C ILE A 398 28.86 -0.15 -23.88
N PRO A 399 28.44 0.55 -24.95
CA PRO A 399 28.08 1.95 -24.88
C PRO A 399 26.98 2.19 -23.83
N PRO A 400 26.99 3.36 -23.16
CA PRO A 400 25.94 3.72 -22.22
C PRO A 400 24.56 3.69 -22.85
N PRO A 401 23.55 3.16 -22.13
CA PRO A 401 22.16 3.24 -22.57
C PRO A 401 21.65 4.68 -22.75
N SER A 402 22.28 5.67 -22.11
CA SER A 402 21.94 7.09 -22.31
C SER A 402 22.25 7.60 -23.71
N ILE A 403 23.10 6.92 -24.48
CA ILE A 403 23.40 7.32 -25.86
C ILE A 403 22.28 6.81 -26.78
N TRP A 404 21.65 7.74 -27.50
CA TRP A 404 20.59 7.46 -28.49
C TRP A 404 19.41 6.64 -27.94
N GLY A 405 19.01 6.90 -26.69
CA GLY A 405 17.86 6.23 -26.09
C GLY A 405 18.02 4.71 -26.04
N GLY A 406 19.25 4.21 -25.82
CA GLY A 406 19.55 2.81 -25.60
C GLY A 406 19.79 1.96 -26.85
N TRP A 407 19.47 2.46 -28.05
CA TRP A 407 19.58 1.68 -29.28
C TRP A 407 21.02 1.26 -29.61
N LEU A 408 21.99 2.15 -29.39
CA LEU A 408 23.40 1.83 -29.62
C LEU A 408 23.89 0.74 -28.67
N ALA A 409 23.52 0.84 -27.38
CA ALA A 409 23.82 -0.17 -26.37
C ALA A 409 23.20 -1.51 -26.73
N PHE A 410 21.95 -1.52 -27.21
CA PHE A 410 21.23 -2.73 -27.62
C PHE A 410 21.96 -3.49 -28.74
N PHE A 411 22.30 -2.84 -29.84
CA PHE A 411 22.95 -3.53 -30.97
C PHE A 411 24.37 -3.99 -30.63
N VAL A 412 25.15 -3.15 -29.93
CA VAL A 412 26.51 -3.53 -29.51
C VAL A 412 26.48 -4.69 -28.51
N ALA A 413 25.53 -4.69 -27.57
CA ALA A 413 25.33 -5.80 -26.64
C ALA A 413 24.95 -7.10 -27.39
N LEU A 414 24.09 -7.03 -28.40
CA LEU A 414 23.66 -8.20 -29.19
C LEU A 414 24.85 -8.81 -29.95
N ILE A 415 25.70 -7.98 -30.57
CA ILE A 415 26.93 -8.43 -31.23
C ILE A 415 27.89 -9.06 -30.22
N MET A 416 28.11 -8.41 -29.07
CA MET A 416 28.98 -8.92 -28.00
C MET A 416 28.49 -10.25 -27.44
N ILE A 417 27.18 -10.42 -27.24
CA ILE A 417 26.59 -11.70 -26.81
C ILE A 417 26.85 -12.77 -27.86
N GLY A 418 26.64 -12.47 -29.15
CA GLY A 418 26.94 -13.42 -30.24
C GLY A 418 28.42 -13.84 -30.27
N LEU A 419 29.34 -12.89 -30.16
CA LEU A 419 30.78 -13.17 -30.14
C LEU A 419 31.19 -13.95 -28.88
N LEU A 420 30.65 -13.58 -27.72
CA LEU A 420 30.97 -14.25 -26.47
C LEU A 420 30.41 -15.67 -26.41
N THR A 421 29.19 -15.90 -26.89
CA THR A 421 28.59 -17.23 -26.96
C THR A 421 29.38 -18.16 -27.89
N ALA A 422 29.91 -17.64 -29.00
CA ALA A 422 30.83 -18.40 -29.85
C ALA A 422 32.11 -18.79 -29.09
N ILE A 423 32.76 -17.83 -28.43
CA ILE A 423 33.99 -18.09 -27.65
C ILE A 423 33.74 -19.09 -26.51
N ILE A 424 32.66 -18.91 -25.74
CA ILE A 424 32.32 -19.81 -24.64
C ILE A 424 31.99 -21.21 -25.17
N GLY A 425 31.30 -21.31 -26.31
CA GLY A 425 31.02 -22.59 -26.98
C GLY A 425 32.31 -23.32 -27.35
N ASP A 426 33.26 -22.61 -27.98
CA ASP A 426 34.55 -23.19 -28.37
C ASP A 426 35.39 -23.58 -27.14
N LEU A 427 35.46 -22.72 -26.11
CA LEU A 427 36.15 -23.03 -24.87
C LEU A 427 35.54 -24.22 -24.15
N ALA A 428 34.19 -24.33 -24.15
CA ALA A 428 33.49 -25.47 -23.58
C ALA A 428 33.82 -26.76 -24.35
N SER A 429 33.83 -26.74 -25.69
CA SER A 429 34.21 -27.91 -26.48
C SER A 429 35.68 -28.31 -26.25
N ILE A 430 36.61 -27.35 -26.21
CA ILE A 430 38.03 -27.61 -25.89
C ILE A 430 38.19 -28.18 -24.48
N PHE A 431 37.51 -27.60 -23.49
CA PHE A 431 37.51 -28.11 -22.12
C PHE A 431 36.91 -29.52 -22.05
N GLY A 432 35.80 -29.74 -22.75
CA GLY A 432 35.18 -31.06 -22.89
C GLY A 432 36.18 -32.07 -23.45
N CYS A 433 36.87 -31.73 -24.54
CA CYS A 433 37.91 -32.56 -25.13
C CYS A 433 39.04 -32.89 -24.14
N LEU A 434 39.52 -31.91 -23.37
CA LEU A 434 40.59 -32.09 -22.38
C LEU A 434 40.19 -33.02 -21.21
N VAL A 435 38.94 -32.92 -20.75
CA VAL A 435 38.42 -33.73 -19.64
C VAL A 435 37.84 -35.06 -20.12
N GLY A 436 37.71 -35.26 -21.44
CA GLY A 436 37.10 -36.44 -22.04
C GLY A 436 35.56 -36.42 -22.05
N LEU A 437 34.96 -35.23 -21.95
CA LEU A 437 33.51 -35.03 -22.03
C LEU A 437 33.04 -34.83 -23.47
N LYS A 438 31.97 -35.54 -23.87
CA LYS A 438 31.29 -35.29 -25.16
C LYS A 438 30.64 -33.91 -25.19
N ASP A 439 30.64 -33.26 -26.35
CA ASP A 439 30.07 -31.91 -26.52
C ASP A 439 28.62 -31.79 -26.01
N SER A 440 27.79 -32.81 -26.25
CA SER A 440 26.41 -32.85 -25.75
C SER A 440 26.31 -32.84 -24.23
N VAL A 441 27.22 -33.53 -23.53
CA VAL A 441 27.28 -33.59 -22.06
C VAL A 441 27.79 -32.26 -21.49
N THR A 442 28.81 -31.69 -22.13
CA THR A 442 29.34 -30.38 -21.75
C THR A 442 28.29 -29.27 -21.91
N ALA A 443 27.48 -29.34 -22.98
CA ALA A 443 26.41 -28.39 -23.24
C ALA A 443 25.28 -28.45 -22.18
N ILE A 444 24.76 -29.64 -21.86
CA ILE A 444 23.65 -29.80 -20.90
C ILE A 444 24.05 -29.53 -19.44
N THR A 445 25.34 -29.54 -19.13
CA THR A 445 25.86 -29.30 -17.78
C THR A 445 26.38 -27.87 -17.65
N PHE A 446 27.58 -27.58 -18.17
CA PHE A 446 28.29 -26.33 -17.94
C PHE A 446 27.64 -25.15 -18.66
N VAL A 447 27.29 -25.31 -19.95
CA VAL A 447 26.71 -24.23 -20.74
C VAL A 447 25.30 -23.89 -20.26
N ALA A 448 24.45 -24.91 -20.08
CA ALA A 448 23.07 -24.73 -19.61
C ALA A 448 23.00 -24.12 -18.19
N LEU A 449 23.90 -24.53 -17.29
CA LEU A 449 23.98 -23.96 -15.94
C LEU A 449 24.42 -22.49 -15.97
N GLY A 450 25.39 -22.15 -16.81
CA GLY A 450 25.88 -20.78 -16.97
C GLY A 450 24.81 -19.79 -17.45
N THR A 451 23.92 -20.21 -18.36
CA THR A 451 22.84 -19.37 -18.86
C THR A 451 21.62 -19.30 -17.93
N SER A 452 21.33 -20.38 -17.19
CA SER A 452 20.11 -20.48 -16.38
C SER A 452 20.25 -19.95 -14.95
N LEU A 453 21.47 -19.91 -14.40
CA LEU A 453 21.70 -19.40 -13.03
C LEU A 453 21.27 -17.93 -12.85
N PRO A 454 21.61 -16.97 -13.75
CA PRO A 454 21.14 -15.60 -13.62
C PRO A 454 19.62 -15.48 -13.59
N ASP A 455 18.93 -16.27 -14.42
CA ASP A 455 17.47 -16.29 -14.47
C ASP A 455 16.85 -16.85 -13.20
N LEU A 456 17.43 -17.92 -12.63
CA LEU A 456 17.01 -18.48 -11.35
C LEU A 456 17.06 -17.43 -10.23
N PHE A 457 18.15 -16.68 -10.12
CA PHE A 457 18.30 -15.68 -9.06
C PHE A 457 17.36 -14.47 -9.28
N ALA A 458 17.18 -14.01 -10.51
CA ALA A 458 16.23 -12.94 -10.83
C ALA A 458 14.76 -13.35 -10.53
N SER A 459 14.39 -14.58 -10.91
CA SER A 459 13.06 -15.14 -10.65
C SER A 459 12.82 -15.41 -9.17
N LYS A 460 13.84 -15.87 -8.42
CA LYS A 460 13.76 -15.99 -6.96
C LYS A 460 13.56 -14.63 -6.30
N GLN A 461 14.34 -13.64 -6.70
CA GLN A 461 14.31 -12.31 -6.09
C GLN A 461 12.94 -11.65 -6.26
N SER A 462 12.39 -11.68 -7.47
CA SER A 462 11.03 -11.16 -7.74
C SER A 462 9.95 -11.91 -6.94
N ALA A 463 10.03 -13.24 -6.86
CA ALA A 463 9.06 -14.04 -6.10
C ALA A 463 9.06 -13.79 -4.58
N VAL A 464 10.19 -13.32 -4.02
CA VAL A 464 10.31 -13.02 -2.57
C VAL A 464 9.90 -11.58 -2.26
N GLN A 465 10.16 -10.65 -3.17
CA GLN A 465 9.93 -9.22 -2.94
C GLN A 465 8.50 -8.77 -3.29
N GLU A 466 7.78 -9.52 -4.12
CA GLU A 466 6.43 -9.17 -4.54
C GLU A 466 5.33 -9.99 -3.88
N LYS A 467 4.14 -9.39 -3.82
CA LYS A 467 2.93 -10.06 -3.35
C LYS A 467 2.48 -11.20 -4.28
N THR A 468 2.78 -11.11 -5.59
CA THR A 468 2.44 -12.12 -6.59
C THR A 468 3.68 -12.61 -7.33
N ALA A 469 3.61 -13.80 -7.92
CA ALA A 469 4.73 -14.41 -8.65
C ALA A 469 4.77 -14.03 -10.14
N ASP A 470 3.93 -13.09 -10.59
CA ASP A 470 3.73 -12.79 -12.01
C ASP A 470 5.01 -12.32 -12.70
N ASN A 471 5.82 -11.51 -12.01
CA ASN A 471 7.10 -11.05 -12.54
C ASN A 471 8.15 -12.17 -12.61
N SER A 472 8.12 -13.12 -11.67
CA SER A 472 8.97 -14.31 -11.70
C SER A 472 8.63 -15.21 -12.90
N ILE A 473 7.33 -15.46 -13.11
CA ILE A 473 6.81 -16.26 -14.23
C ILE A 473 7.14 -15.59 -15.57
N GLY A 474 6.91 -14.28 -15.67
CA GLY A 474 7.24 -13.50 -16.86
C GLY A 474 8.72 -13.56 -17.21
N ASN A 475 9.62 -13.53 -16.22
CA ASN A 475 11.06 -13.63 -16.43
C ASN A 475 11.47 -14.99 -17.00
N VAL A 476 11.00 -16.10 -16.39
CA VAL A 476 11.32 -17.46 -16.85
C VAL A 476 10.76 -17.68 -18.26
N THR A 477 9.50 -17.30 -18.50
CA THR A 477 8.83 -17.49 -19.78
C THR A 477 9.52 -16.68 -20.87
N GLY A 478 9.86 -15.42 -20.59
CA GLY A 478 10.55 -14.55 -21.54
C GLY A 478 11.94 -15.05 -21.92
N SER A 479 12.75 -15.47 -20.93
CA SER A 479 14.10 -15.98 -21.18
C SER A 479 14.08 -17.26 -22.02
N ASN A 480 13.24 -18.24 -21.65
CA ASN A 480 13.10 -19.48 -22.40
C ASN A 480 12.55 -19.24 -23.82
N SER A 481 11.60 -18.31 -23.98
CA SER A 481 11.07 -17.96 -25.30
C SER A 481 12.14 -17.36 -26.19
N VAL A 482 12.99 -16.46 -25.68
CA VAL A 482 14.11 -15.88 -26.45
C VAL A 482 15.12 -16.96 -26.85
N ASN A 483 15.49 -17.86 -25.93
CA ASN A 483 16.42 -18.95 -26.23
C ASN A 483 15.89 -19.88 -27.35
N VAL A 484 14.59 -20.18 -27.34
CA VAL A 484 13.99 -21.05 -28.36
C VAL A 484 13.78 -20.30 -29.67
N PHE A 485 13.09 -19.16 -29.67
CA PHE A 485 12.69 -18.46 -30.89
C PHE A 485 13.84 -17.69 -31.54
N LEU A 486 14.63 -16.96 -30.76
CA LEU A 486 15.76 -16.17 -31.28
C LEU A 486 17.05 -16.99 -31.31
N GLY A 487 17.28 -17.87 -30.31
CA GLY A 487 18.49 -18.67 -30.23
C GLY A 487 18.53 -19.86 -31.21
N LEU A 488 17.42 -20.58 -31.38
CA LEU A 488 17.34 -21.71 -32.32
C LEU A 488 16.54 -21.36 -33.58
N GLY A 489 15.37 -20.76 -33.40
CA GLY A 489 14.43 -20.50 -34.50
C GLY A 489 15.00 -19.59 -35.57
N LEU A 490 15.55 -18.42 -35.19
CA LEU A 490 16.07 -17.46 -36.15
C LEU A 490 17.27 -18.01 -36.96
N PRO A 491 18.32 -18.63 -36.36
CA PRO A 491 19.37 -19.27 -37.13
C PRO A 491 18.88 -20.37 -38.07
N TRP A 492 17.93 -21.20 -37.64
CA TRP A 492 17.35 -22.24 -38.49
C TRP A 492 16.58 -21.67 -39.68
N VAL A 493 15.84 -20.57 -39.48
CA VAL A 493 15.16 -19.84 -40.57
C VAL A 493 16.18 -19.26 -41.54
N ILE A 494 17.23 -18.60 -41.05
CA ILE A 494 18.29 -18.03 -41.89
C ILE A 494 18.99 -19.14 -42.70
N ALA A 495 19.34 -20.26 -42.04
CA ALA A 495 19.98 -21.39 -42.69
C ALA A 495 19.07 -22.04 -43.74
N ALA A 496 17.79 -22.25 -43.42
CA ALA A 496 16.82 -22.80 -44.36
C ALA A 496 16.67 -21.93 -45.62
N ILE A 497 16.59 -20.61 -45.46
CA ILE A 497 16.54 -19.67 -46.60
C ILE A 497 17.84 -19.75 -47.41
N TYR A 498 18.99 -19.73 -46.75
CA TYR A 498 20.30 -19.80 -47.41
C TYR A 498 20.44 -21.07 -48.28
N TRP A 499 20.12 -22.24 -47.72
CA TRP A 499 20.21 -23.50 -48.45
C TRP A 499 19.17 -23.60 -49.56
N SER A 500 17.95 -23.11 -49.32
CA SER A 500 16.93 -23.01 -50.36
C SER A 500 17.39 -22.14 -51.54
N MET A 501 18.09 -21.03 -51.29
CA MET A 501 18.67 -20.18 -52.36
C MET A 501 19.80 -20.89 -53.12
N LYS A 502 20.50 -21.82 -52.48
CA LYS A 502 21.52 -22.67 -53.10
C LYS A 502 20.95 -23.89 -53.82
N GLY A 503 19.63 -24.10 -53.77
CA GLY A 503 18.96 -25.25 -54.38
C GLY A 503 19.06 -26.54 -53.57
N ASP A 504 19.38 -26.46 -52.29
CA ASP A 504 19.50 -27.61 -51.39
C ASP A 504 18.53 -27.51 -50.20
N THR A 505 18.34 -28.60 -49.47
CA THR A 505 17.47 -28.67 -48.29
C THR A 505 18.29 -28.65 -47.00
N PHE A 506 17.97 -27.71 -46.10
CA PHE A 506 18.58 -27.69 -44.77
C PHE A 506 18.02 -28.85 -43.91
N ARG A 507 18.88 -29.80 -43.53
CA ARG A 507 18.53 -30.96 -42.69
C ARG A 507 19.30 -30.89 -41.37
N VAL A 508 18.61 -31.10 -40.26
CA VAL A 508 19.20 -31.13 -38.92
C VAL A 508 18.98 -32.51 -38.32
N GLU A 509 20.07 -33.20 -37.94
CA GLU A 509 19.99 -34.52 -37.30
C GLU A 509 19.58 -34.39 -35.83
N ALA A 510 18.64 -35.23 -35.39
CA ALA A 510 18.12 -35.17 -34.02
C ALA A 510 19.11 -35.68 -32.95
N GLY A 511 20.09 -36.53 -33.32
CA GLY A 511 21.11 -37.03 -32.41
C GLY A 511 20.56 -37.60 -31.08
N THR A 512 21.18 -37.23 -29.96
CA THR A 512 20.76 -37.62 -28.61
C THR A 512 19.63 -36.75 -28.03
N LEU A 513 19.14 -35.76 -28.80
CA LEU A 513 18.18 -34.77 -28.33
C LEU A 513 16.83 -35.41 -27.98
N GLY A 514 16.35 -36.35 -28.81
CA GLY A 514 15.06 -37.01 -28.60
C GLY A 514 14.97 -37.70 -27.24
N PHE A 515 15.98 -38.49 -26.89
CA PHE A 515 16.08 -39.15 -25.59
C PHE A 515 16.09 -38.13 -24.43
N SER A 516 16.92 -37.09 -24.56
CA SER A 516 17.05 -36.04 -23.53
C SER A 516 15.73 -35.30 -23.30
N VAL A 517 15.00 -34.98 -24.37
CA VAL A 517 13.68 -34.33 -24.28
C VAL A 517 12.67 -35.22 -23.57
N VAL A 518 12.63 -36.52 -23.85
CA VAL A 518 11.72 -37.46 -23.18
C VAL A 518 12.01 -37.54 -21.69
N VAL A 519 13.28 -37.71 -21.30
CA VAL A 519 13.68 -37.75 -19.88
C VAL A 519 13.35 -36.42 -19.18
N TYR A 520 13.61 -35.30 -19.85
CA TYR A 520 13.23 -33.97 -19.34
C TYR A 520 11.72 -33.85 -19.15
N SER A 521 10.91 -34.27 -20.11
CA SER A 521 9.44 -34.23 -19.99
C SER A 521 8.92 -35.07 -18.83
N ILE A 522 9.46 -36.26 -18.61
CA ILE A 522 9.07 -37.12 -17.48
C ILE A 522 9.42 -36.44 -16.15
N THR A 523 10.65 -35.97 -16.00
CA THR A 523 11.09 -35.29 -14.76
C THR A 523 10.32 -33.98 -14.52
N ALA A 524 9.97 -33.24 -15.57
CA ALA A 524 9.14 -32.05 -15.51
C ALA A 524 7.71 -32.35 -15.06
N ILE A 525 7.08 -33.42 -15.56
CA ILE A 525 5.74 -33.84 -15.12
C ILE A 525 5.75 -34.20 -13.63
N ILE A 526 6.77 -34.95 -13.17
CA ILE A 526 6.93 -35.29 -11.75
C ILE A 526 7.09 -34.01 -10.91
N CYS A 527 7.92 -33.07 -11.36
CA CYS A 527 8.10 -31.78 -10.71
C CYS A 527 6.76 -31.01 -10.57
N ILE A 528 6.00 -30.89 -11.66
CA ILE A 528 4.70 -30.20 -11.68
C ILE A 528 3.72 -30.91 -10.73
N ALA A 529 3.66 -32.25 -10.74
CA ALA A 529 2.79 -33.01 -9.84
C ALA A 529 3.13 -32.74 -8.37
N ILE A 530 4.41 -32.70 -7.99
CA ILE A 530 4.84 -32.37 -6.63
C ILE A 530 4.39 -30.96 -6.23
N LEU A 531 4.56 -29.97 -7.12
CA LEU A 531 4.14 -28.59 -6.86
C LEU A 531 2.61 -28.46 -6.72
N LEU A 532 1.84 -29.17 -7.55
CA LEU A 532 0.39 -29.22 -7.45
C LEU A 532 -0.07 -29.86 -6.14
N VAL A 533 0.52 -30.99 -5.72
CA VAL A 533 0.22 -31.60 -4.43
C VAL A 533 0.45 -30.60 -3.30
N ARG A 534 1.59 -29.90 -3.30
CA ARG A 534 1.90 -28.88 -2.30
C ARG A 534 0.90 -27.73 -2.26
N ARG A 535 0.40 -27.31 -3.43
CA ARG A 535 -0.64 -26.27 -3.53
C ARG A 535 -1.89 -26.67 -2.75
N PHE A 536 -2.34 -27.91 -2.90
CA PHE A 536 -3.58 -28.39 -2.31
C PHE A 536 -3.43 -28.81 -0.84
N THR A 537 -2.31 -29.41 -0.45
CA THR A 537 -2.14 -29.95 0.91
C THR A 537 -1.65 -28.94 1.93
N PHE A 538 -0.91 -27.91 1.51
CA PHE A 538 -0.26 -26.95 2.42
C PHE A 538 -0.70 -25.49 2.19
N GLY A 539 -1.92 -25.28 1.69
CA GLY A 539 -2.54 -23.95 1.62
C GLY A 539 -1.84 -22.97 0.66
N LYS A 540 -1.77 -23.32 -0.64
CA LYS A 540 -1.12 -22.50 -1.70
C LYS A 540 0.39 -22.30 -1.54
N ALA A 541 1.09 -23.28 -0.95
CA ALA A 541 2.53 -23.24 -0.68
C ALA A 541 3.43 -23.65 -1.86
N GLU A 542 3.13 -23.20 -3.07
CA GLU A 542 3.92 -23.52 -4.29
C GLU A 542 5.33 -22.94 -4.21
N LEU A 543 5.43 -21.67 -3.77
CA LEU A 543 6.67 -20.91 -3.61
C LEU A 543 7.03 -20.64 -2.13
N GLY A 544 6.60 -21.53 -1.21
CA GLY A 544 6.81 -21.31 0.22
C GLY A 544 6.30 -22.44 1.11
N GLY A 545 5.73 -22.10 2.26
CA GLY A 545 5.18 -23.04 3.23
C GLY A 545 6.19 -23.50 4.29
N PRO A 546 5.83 -24.54 5.08
CA PRO A 546 6.63 -25.01 6.21
C PRO A 546 8.06 -25.38 5.81
N MET A 547 9.05 -24.97 6.62
CA MET A 547 10.48 -25.13 6.32
C MET A 547 10.85 -26.59 5.99
N ASN A 548 10.34 -27.55 6.76
CA ASN A 548 10.63 -28.98 6.58
C ASN A 548 10.18 -29.47 5.18
N ILE A 549 8.96 -29.11 4.77
CA ILE A 549 8.39 -29.50 3.47
C ILE A 549 9.14 -28.82 2.33
N LYS A 550 9.52 -27.55 2.50
CA LYS A 550 10.32 -26.80 1.53
C LYS A 550 11.67 -27.46 1.28
N VAL A 551 12.39 -27.85 2.33
CA VAL A 551 13.70 -28.52 2.23
C VAL A 551 13.57 -29.88 1.55
N ILE A 552 12.59 -30.69 1.95
CA ILE A 552 12.33 -32.00 1.33
C ILE A 552 12.06 -31.84 -0.17
N THR A 553 11.19 -30.89 -0.54
CA THR A 553 10.87 -30.65 -1.95
C THR A 553 12.08 -30.18 -2.74
N PHE A 554 12.89 -29.28 -2.18
CA PHE A 554 14.14 -28.83 -2.80
C PHE A 554 15.07 -30.00 -3.10
N VAL A 555 15.29 -30.90 -2.13
CA VAL A 555 16.13 -32.09 -2.34
C VAL A 555 15.58 -32.97 -3.46
N ILE A 556 14.26 -33.22 -3.50
CA ILE A 556 13.65 -34.04 -4.57
C ILE A 556 13.85 -33.39 -5.94
N LEU A 557 13.63 -32.08 -6.07
CA LEU A 557 13.78 -31.38 -7.36
C LEU A 557 15.25 -31.39 -7.84
N VAL A 558 16.21 -31.23 -6.94
CA VAL A 558 17.64 -31.35 -7.25
C VAL A 558 17.98 -32.78 -7.70
N MET A 559 17.41 -33.80 -7.05
CA MET A 559 17.61 -35.19 -7.46
C MET A 559 17.01 -35.51 -8.83
N LEU A 560 15.86 -34.92 -9.18
CA LEU A 560 15.29 -35.04 -10.53
C LEU A 560 16.21 -34.42 -11.59
N TRP A 561 16.83 -33.28 -11.30
CA TRP A 561 17.80 -32.64 -12.19
C TRP A 561 19.07 -33.51 -12.38
N PHE A 562 19.62 -34.07 -11.31
CA PHE A 562 20.73 -35.02 -11.41
C PHE A 562 20.35 -36.27 -12.20
N THR A 563 19.13 -36.78 -12.00
CA THR A 563 18.62 -37.93 -12.76
C THR A 563 18.59 -37.63 -14.25
N TYR A 564 18.11 -36.44 -14.65
CA TYR A 564 18.13 -35.99 -16.04
C TYR A 564 19.56 -35.94 -16.61
N ILE A 565 20.50 -35.33 -15.89
CA ILE A 565 21.90 -35.22 -16.33
C ILE A 565 22.53 -36.60 -16.48
N ILE A 566 22.37 -37.48 -15.49
CA ILE A 566 22.97 -38.81 -15.47
C ILE A 566 22.44 -39.65 -16.62
N LEU A 567 21.12 -39.74 -16.79
CA LEU A 567 20.52 -40.55 -17.85
C LEU A 567 20.90 -40.02 -19.24
N SER A 568 20.86 -38.71 -19.45
CA SER A 568 21.24 -38.09 -20.73
C SER A 568 22.72 -38.30 -21.03
N SER A 569 23.58 -38.25 -20.01
CA SER A 569 25.02 -38.52 -20.17
C SER A 569 25.30 -39.99 -20.47
N LEU A 570 24.67 -40.92 -19.74
CA LEU A 570 24.83 -42.36 -19.98
C LEU A 570 24.42 -42.75 -21.40
N GLN A 571 23.33 -42.16 -21.91
CA GLN A 571 22.91 -42.36 -23.29
C GLN A 571 23.89 -41.71 -24.29
N ALA A 572 24.39 -40.50 -24.00
CA ALA A 572 25.41 -39.87 -24.83
C ALA A 572 26.69 -40.73 -24.93
N TYR A 573 27.11 -41.43 -23.88
CA TYR A 573 28.25 -42.35 -23.90
C TYR A 573 27.92 -43.75 -24.45
N GLY A 574 26.66 -44.04 -24.76
CA GLY A 574 26.23 -45.34 -25.31
C GLY A 574 26.12 -46.46 -24.26
N HIS A 575 26.09 -46.13 -22.97
CA HIS A 575 25.82 -47.10 -21.90
C HIS A 575 24.35 -47.50 -21.83
N ILE A 576 23.46 -46.64 -22.34
CA ILE A 576 22.02 -46.89 -22.46
C ILE A 576 21.63 -46.64 -23.91
N SER A 577 20.81 -47.53 -24.48
CA SER A 577 20.24 -47.33 -25.80
C SER A 577 19.27 -46.16 -25.80
N GLY A 578 19.43 -45.23 -26.75
CA GLY A 578 18.37 -44.29 -27.10
C GLY A 578 17.15 -45.03 -27.66
N PHE A 579 16.00 -44.38 -27.63
CA PHE A 579 14.77 -44.88 -28.24
C PHE A 579 14.71 -44.52 -29.71
#